data_AF-A0A5D1ZWP2-F1
#
_entry.id   AF-A0A5D1ZWP2-F1
#
_cell.length_a   1.000
_cell.length_b   1.000
_cell.length_c   1.000
_cell.angle_alpha   90.00
_cell.angle_beta   90.00
_cell.angle_gamma   90.00
#
_symmetry.space_group_name_H-M   'P 1'
#
loop_
_entity.id
_entity.type
_entity.pdbx_description
1 polymer ?
#
loop_
_entity_poly.entity_id
_entity_poly.type
_entity_poly.pdbx_seq_one_letter_code
_entity_poly.pdbx_strand_id
1 'polypeptide(L)'
;MFFSGITAYHEADEKNRLSIQDLVDECKTFYFSGQETVNSLLAWATLLLAIHTDWQDKARAEVIEVFGNQNPDSEGMAKLKTITMIINETLRLYPPISGMIRKVGREVRLGTLVLPTHSRVDMRIIALHHDPDLWGDDVDLFKPERFAEG
;
A
#
# COMPACT_ATOMS: atom_id res chain seq x y z
N MET A 1 1.28 -13.45 -6.94
CA MET A 1 0.12 -13.47 -7.85
C MET A 1 0.53 -13.53 -9.32
N PHE A 2 1.50 -12.76 -9.81
CA PHE A 2 2.01 -12.89 -11.20
C PHE A 2 2.76 -14.21 -11.46
N PHE A 3 3.68 -14.61 -10.56
CA PHE A 3 4.43 -15.86 -10.72
C PHE A 3 3.52 -17.11 -10.67
N SER A 4 2.41 -17.05 -9.95
CA SER A 4 1.40 -18.12 -9.92
C SER A 4 0.55 -18.20 -11.19
N GLY A 5 0.33 -17.07 -11.89
CA GLY A 5 -0.43 -17.06 -13.15
C GLY A 5 0.34 -17.67 -14.33
N ILE A 6 1.66 -17.44 -14.41
CA ILE A 6 2.51 -18.01 -15.47
C ILE A 6 2.68 -19.52 -15.30
N THR A 7 2.78 -20.01 -14.05
CA THR A 7 2.86 -21.45 -13.77
C THR A 7 1.55 -22.17 -14.09
N ALA A 8 0.40 -21.55 -13.79
CA ALA A 8 -0.93 -22.10 -14.10
C ALA A 8 -1.19 -22.26 -15.61
N TYR A 9 -0.61 -21.42 -16.48
CA TYR A 9 -0.74 -21.57 -17.95
C TYR A 9 -0.06 -22.86 -18.48
N HIS A 10 0.93 -23.38 -17.75
CA HIS A 10 1.67 -24.60 -18.09
C HIS A 10 1.17 -25.85 -17.33
N GLU A 11 0.07 -25.76 -16.58
CA GLU A 11 -0.47 -26.91 -15.86
C GLU A 11 -1.03 -27.97 -16.82
N ALA A 12 -0.71 -29.24 -16.52
CA ALA A 12 -1.15 -30.39 -17.31
C ALA A 12 -2.65 -30.71 -17.12
N ASP A 13 -3.28 -30.19 -16.07
CA ASP A 13 -4.72 -30.31 -15.83
C ASP A 13 -5.47 -29.16 -16.52
N GLU A 14 -6.29 -29.52 -17.51
CA GLU A 14 -7.04 -28.57 -18.33
C GLU A 14 -8.00 -27.69 -17.50
N LYS A 15 -8.41 -28.15 -16.31
CA LYS A 15 -9.30 -27.40 -15.39
C LYS A 15 -8.61 -26.27 -14.64
N ASN A 16 -7.30 -26.31 -14.48
CA ASN A 16 -6.53 -25.29 -13.76
C ASN A 16 -5.75 -24.36 -14.69
N ARG A 17 -5.83 -24.60 -16.01
CA ARG A 17 -5.10 -23.83 -17.01
C ARG A 17 -5.81 -22.52 -17.30
N LEU A 18 -5.14 -21.40 -17.00
CA LEU A 18 -5.66 -20.06 -17.34
C LEU A 18 -5.83 -19.92 -18.84
N SER A 19 -6.98 -19.41 -19.28
CA SER A 19 -7.19 -19.07 -20.68
C SER A 19 -6.43 -17.80 -21.06
N ILE A 20 -6.27 -17.54 -22.36
CA ILE A 20 -5.73 -16.26 -22.85
C ILE A 20 -6.60 -15.10 -22.38
N GLN A 21 -7.92 -15.30 -22.29
CA GLN A 21 -8.84 -14.28 -21.80
C GLN A 21 -8.59 -13.97 -20.32
N ASP A 22 -8.40 -15.00 -19.48
CA ASP A 22 -8.07 -14.82 -18.07
C ASP A 22 -6.73 -14.07 -17.91
N LEU A 23 -5.72 -14.40 -18.71
CA LEU A 23 -4.44 -13.65 -18.72
C LEU A 23 -4.63 -12.18 -19.11
N VAL A 24 -5.45 -11.90 -20.12
CA VAL A 24 -5.74 -10.52 -20.55
C VAL A 24 -6.47 -9.75 -19.45
N ASP A 25 -7.43 -10.38 -18.78
CA ASP A 25 -8.21 -9.74 -17.72
C ASP A 25 -7.39 -9.54 -16.43
N GLU A 26 -6.48 -10.45 -16.11
CA GLU A 26 -5.47 -10.24 -15.07
C GLU A 26 -4.55 -9.06 -15.42
N CYS A 27 -4.03 -8.99 -16.65
CA CYS A 27 -3.20 -7.86 -17.10
C CYS A 27 -3.93 -6.51 -16.98
N LYS A 28 -5.21 -6.44 -17.37
CA LYS A 28 -6.03 -5.24 -17.16
C LYS A 28 -6.16 -4.90 -15.68
N THR A 29 -6.43 -5.91 -14.85
CA THR A 29 -6.58 -5.72 -13.39
C THR A 29 -5.31 -5.12 -12.78
N PHE A 30 -4.12 -5.62 -13.15
CA PHE A 30 -2.85 -5.06 -12.69
C PHE A 30 -2.63 -3.63 -13.16
N TYR A 31 -2.94 -3.35 -14.44
CA TYR A 31 -2.79 -2.01 -15.00
C TYR A 31 -3.63 -0.98 -14.23
N PHE A 32 -4.94 -1.24 -14.09
CA PHE A 32 -5.83 -0.33 -13.37
C PHE A 32 -5.47 -0.23 -11.88
N SER A 33 -5.34 -1.37 -11.20
CA SER A 33 -5.11 -1.39 -9.75
C SER A 33 -3.76 -0.78 -9.38
N GLY A 34 -2.73 -1.02 -10.19
CA GLY A 34 -1.39 -0.48 -9.96
C GLY A 34 -1.28 1.00 -10.31
N GLN A 35 -1.89 1.44 -11.41
CA GLN A 35 -1.71 2.82 -11.88
C GLN A 35 -2.42 3.83 -10.99
N GLU A 36 -3.71 3.64 -10.70
CA GLU A 36 -4.48 4.65 -9.96
C GLU A 36 -3.98 4.80 -8.51
N THR A 37 -3.69 3.68 -7.86
CA THR A 37 -3.22 3.67 -6.46
C THR A 37 -1.84 4.31 -6.32
N VAL A 38 -0.89 3.95 -7.19
CA VAL A 38 0.47 4.51 -7.16
C VAL A 38 0.46 6.00 -7.55
N ASN A 39 -0.33 6.40 -8.55
CA ASN A 39 -0.45 7.81 -8.92
C ASN A 39 -0.99 8.66 -7.77
N SER A 40 -2.03 8.17 -7.07
CA SER A 40 -2.58 8.87 -5.91
C SER A 40 -1.55 9.00 -4.79
N LEU A 41 -0.82 7.93 -4.47
CA LEU A 41 0.26 7.95 -3.48
C LEU A 41 1.35 8.96 -3.86
N LEU A 42 1.85 8.93 -5.09
CA LEU A 42 2.92 9.82 -5.54
C LEU A 42 2.48 11.29 -5.55
N ALA A 43 1.22 11.58 -5.89
CA ALA A 43 0.67 12.92 -5.83
C ALA A 43 0.67 13.47 -4.40
N TRP A 44 0.17 12.69 -3.44
CA TRP A 44 0.18 13.08 -2.02
C TRP A 44 1.58 13.18 -1.44
N ALA A 45 2.47 12.23 -1.74
CA ALA A 45 3.86 12.26 -1.28
C ALA A 45 4.59 13.50 -1.81
N THR A 46 4.38 13.83 -3.09
CA THR A 46 4.97 15.04 -3.71
C THR A 46 4.45 16.31 -3.06
N LEU A 47 3.14 16.39 -2.80
CA LEU A 47 2.53 17.53 -2.11
C LEU A 47 3.08 17.69 -0.69
N LEU A 48 3.16 16.60 0.07
CA LEU A 48 3.69 16.60 1.43
C LEU A 48 5.16 17.04 1.45
N LEU A 49 5.99 16.52 0.55
CA LEU A 49 7.39 16.95 0.43
C LEU A 49 7.53 18.42 0.01
N ALA A 50 6.60 18.95 -0.79
CA ALA A 50 6.60 20.37 -1.15
C ALA A 50 6.22 21.29 0.03
N ILE A 51 5.42 20.79 0.98
CA ILE A 51 5.03 21.51 2.20
C ILE A 51 6.09 21.35 3.30
N HIS A 52 6.68 20.15 3.42
CA HIS A 52 7.65 19.77 4.43
C HIS A 52 9.07 19.67 3.84
N THR A 53 9.67 20.83 3.57
CA THR A 53 10.95 20.93 2.88
C THR A 53 12.10 20.29 3.65
N ASP A 54 12.01 20.22 4.98
CA ASP A 54 12.98 19.51 5.82
C ASP A 54 13.04 18.01 5.49
N TRP A 55 11.88 17.39 5.23
CA TRP A 55 11.80 16.00 4.78
C TRP A 55 12.23 15.82 3.33
N GLN A 56 11.95 16.81 2.49
CA GLN A 56 12.44 16.80 1.11
C GLN A 56 13.97 16.81 1.07
N ASP A 57 14.61 17.63 1.90
CA ASP A 57 16.06 17.71 2.00
C ASP A 57 16.67 16.42 2.56
N LYS A 58 16.06 15.84 3.61
CA LYS A 58 16.48 14.52 4.14
C LYS A 58 16.38 13.42 3.07
N ALA A 59 15.27 13.33 2.35
CA ALA A 59 15.07 12.34 1.29
C ALA A 59 16.06 12.52 0.14
N ARG A 60 16.32 13.77 -0.27
CA ARG A 60 17.33 14.09 -1.29
C ARG A 60 18.73 13.68 -0.85
N ALA A 61 19.10 14.00 0.39
CA ALA A 61 20.40 13.64 0.95
C ALA A 61 20.60 12.12 0.97
N GLU A 62 19.59 11.36 1.41
CA GLU A 62 19.62 9.89 1.41
C GLU A 62 19.81 9.32 0.00
N VAL A 63 19.07 9.82 -1.00
CA VAL A 63 19.21 9.35 -2.40
C VAL A 63 20.62 9.62 -2.94
N ILE A 64 21.18 10.80 -2.65
CA ILE A 64 22.55 11.15 -3.06
C ILE A 64 23.57 10.29 -2.33
N GLU A 65 23.38 10.00 -1.04
CA GLU A 65 24.28 9.15 -0.26
C GLU A 65 24.28 7.71 -0.79
N VAL A 66 23.11 7.17 -1.11
CA VAL A 66 22.96 5.76 -1.54
C VAL A 66 23.39 5.56 -2.99
N PHE A 67 23.03 6.47 -3.90
CA PHE A 67 23.25 6.26 -5.34
C PHE A 67 24.26 7.23 -5.97
N GLY A 68 24.55 8.38 -5.35
CA GLY A 68 25.38 9.43 -5.96
C GLY A 68 24.86 9.83 -7.34
N ASN A 69 25.69 9.62 -8.37
CA ASN A 69 25.36 9.87 -9.77
C ASN A 69 24.99 8.58 -10.55
N GLN A 70 24.82 7.46 -9.87
CA GLN A 70 24.47 6.18 -10.49
C GLN A 70 22.95 6.01 -10.59
N ASN A 71 22.52 5.15 -11.50
CA ASN A 71 21.10 4.79 -11.60
C ASN A 71 20.70 3.91 -10.40
N PRO A 72 19.46 4.02 -9.90
CA PRO A 72 18.97 3.15 -8.84
C PRO A 72 19.01 1.67 -9.21
N ASP A 73 19.44 0.84 -8.26
CA ASP A 73 19.39 -0.62 -8.34
C ASP A 73 18.58 -1.21 -7.15
N SER A 74 18.30 -2.50 -7.20
CA SER A 74 17.47 -3.15 -6.17
C SER A 74 18.12 -3.15 -4.78
N GLU A 75 19.45 -3.22 -4.70
CA GLU A 75 20.16 -3.25 -3.43
C GLU A 75 20.15 -1.87 -2.76
N GLY A 76 20.37 -0.80 -3.52
CA GLY A 76 20.31 0.56 -3.03
C GLY A 76 18.88 0.98 -2.67
N MET A 77 17.86 0.54 -3.43
CA MET A 77 16.46 0.82 -3.08
C MET A 77 16.08 0.30 -1.69
N ALA A 78 16.64 -0.83 -1.27
CA ALA A 78 16.42 -1.39 0.08
C ALA A 78 17.08 -0.56 1.21
N LYS A 79 17.98 0.37 0.87
CA LYS A 79 18.70 1.22 1.84
C LYS A 79 17.99 2.56 2.09
N LEU A 80 16.95 2.91 1.33
CA LEU A 80 16.25 4.19 1.38
C LEU A 80 15.24 4.30 2.54
N LYS A 81 15.74 4.30 3.78
CA LYS A 81 14.92 4.28 5.00
C LYS A 81 14.03 5.51 5.14
N THR A 82 14.56 6.69 4.83
CA THR A 82 13.87 7.98 4.91
C THR A 82 12.72 8.03 3.91
N ILE A 83 12.97 7.61 2.67
CA ILE A 83 11.91 7.50 1.66
C ILE A 83 10.85 6.49 2.09
N THR A 84 11.23 5.34 2.66
CA THR A 84 10.26 4.37 3.20
C THR A 84 9.38 4.98 4.29
N MET A 85 9.97 5.71 5.23
CA MET A 85 9.20 6.44 6.27
C MET A 85 8.20 7.43 5.67
N ILE A 86 8.63 8.22 4.69
CA ILE A 86 7.79 9.22 4.00
C ILE A 86 6.62 8.54 3.28
N ILE A 87 6.88 7.44 2.56
CA ILE A 87 5.85 6.69 1.85
C ILE A 87 4.83 6.11 2.84
N ASN A 88 5.29 5.49 3.92
CA ASN A 88 4.41 4.89 4.92
C ASN A 88 3.55 5.93 5.63
N GLU A 89 4.12 7.08 5.99
CA GLU A 89 3.36 8.17 6.61
C GLU A 89 2.38 8.83 5.63
N THR A 90 2.76 8.92 4.35
CA THR A 90 1.83 9.35 3.29
C THR A 90 0.65 8.38 3.16
N LEU A 91 0.91 7.08 3.16
CA LEU A 91 -0.14 6.05 3.12
C LEU A 91 -1.02 6.06 4.37
N ARG A 92 -0.46 6.43 5.53
CA ARG A 92 -1.23 6.60 6.76
C ARG A 92 -2.24 7.74 6.60
N LEU A 93 -1.77 8.95 6.29
CA LEU A 93 -2.61 10.15 6.20
C LEU A 93 -3.54 10.14 4.97
N TYR A 94 -3.05 9.64 3.83
CA TYR A 94 -3.75 9.71 2.55
C TYR A 94 -3.72 8.36 1.82
N PRO A 95 -4.36 7.31 2.38
CA PRO A 95 -4.40 6.00 1.74
C PRO A 95 -5.21 6.07 0.44
N PRO A 96 -4.67 5.60 -0.71
CA PRO A 96 -5.42 5.56 -1.97
C PRO A 96 -6.73 4.74 -1.87
N ILE A 97 -6.74 3.72 -1.02
CA ILE A 97 -7.93 2.94 -0.68
C ILE A 97 -8.34 3.27 0.76
N SER A 98 -9.44 3.98 0.93
CA SER A 98 -9.89 4.50 2.25
C SER A 98 -10.70 3.49 3.08
N GLY A 99 -11.12 2.37 2.48
CA GLY A 99 -11.86 1.33 3.18
C GLY A 99 -11.97 0.03 2.42
N MET A 100 -12.34 -1.04 3.13
CA MET A 100 -12.49 -2.38 2.59
C MET A 100 -13.76 -3.04 3.11
N ILE A 101 -14.55 -3.62 2.22
CA ILE A 101 -15.76 -4.35 2.60
C ILE A 101 -15.47 -5.86 2.58
N ARG A 102 -15.98 -6.59 3.58
CA ARG A 102 -15.98 -8.05 3.65
C ARG A 102 -17.39 -8.56 3.84
N LYS A 103 -17.74 -9.64 3.15
CA LYS A 103 -19.02 -10.36 3.35
C LYS A 103 -18.79 -11.52 4.30
N VAL A 104 -19.62 -11.62 5.32
CA VAL A 104 -19.57 -12.71 6.31
C VAL A 104 -20.07 -13.99 5.64
N GLY A 105 -19.18 -14.97 5.46
CA GLY A 105 -19.48 -16.25 4.79
C GLY A 105 -20.25 -17.23 5.66
N ARG A 106 -20.05 -17.15 6.98
CA ARG A 106 -20.77 -17.92 8.01
C ARG A 106 -20.78 -17.10 9.29
N GLU A 107 -21.73 -17.38 10.18
CA GLU A 107 -21.76 -16.74 11.49
C GLU A 107 -20.40 -16.82 12.18
N VAL A 108 -19.92 -15.68 12.66
CA VAL A 108 -18.60 -15.54 13.27
C VAL A 108 -18.68 -14.55 14.42
N ARG A 109 -17.94 -14.85 15.49
CA ARG A 109 -17.76 -13.93 16.62
C ARG A 109 -16.55 -13.03 16.36
N LEU A 110 -16.76 -11.71 16.38
CA LEU A 110 -15.73 -10.69 16.29
C LEU A 110 -15.71 -9.88 17.59
N GLY A 111 -14.74 -10.16 18.46
CA GLY A 111 -14.73 -9.61 19.82
C GLY A 111 -15.98 -10.03 20.59
N THR A 112 -16.76 -9.05 21.05
CA THR A 112 -18.04 -9.27 21.76
C THR A 112 -19.23 -9.42 20.81
N LEU A 113 -19.07 -9.08 19.52
CA LEU A 113 -20.15 -9.09 18.54
C LEU A 113 -20.27 -10.46 17.86
N VAL A 114 -21.51 -10.89 17.60
CA VAL A 114 -21.82 -12.05 16.74
C VAL A 114 -22.31 -11.51 15.42
N LEU A 115 -21.58 -11.80 14.34
CA LEU A 115 -21.87 -11.32 13.00
C LEU A 115 -22.64 -12.40 12.23
N PRO A 116 -23.90 -12.15 11.82
CA PRO A 116 -24.69 -13.10 11.07
C PRO A 116 -24.11 -13.36 9.67
N THR A 117 -24.36 -14.56 9.14
CA THR A 117 -24.08 -14.90 7.75
C THR A 117 -24.68 -13.86 6.79
N HIS A 118 -23.96 -13.54 5.72
CA HIS A 118 -24.30 -12.55 4.69
C HIS A 118 -24.27 -11.07 5.11
N SER A 119 -23.96 -10.75 6.36
CA SER A 119 -23.68 -9.37 6.77
C SER A 119 -22.46 -8.79 6.05
N ARG A 120 -22.40 -7.46 5.92
CA ARG A 120 -21.22 -6.75 5.41
C ARG A 120 -20.49 -6.09 6.56
N VAL A 121 -19.18 -6.30 6.64
CA VAL A 121 -18.28 -5.60 7.55
C VAL A 121 -17.50 -4.59 6.72
N ASP A 122 -17.61 -3.32 7.08
CA ASP A 122 -16.89 -2.21 6.45
C ASP A 122 -15.73 -1.81 7.36
N MET A 123 -14.50 -2.00 6.88
CA MET A 123 -13.27 -1.61 7.57
C MET A 123 -12.81 -0.27 7.01
N ARG A 124 -12.97 0.79 7.79
CA ARG A 124 -12.56 2.16 7.43
C ARG A 124 -11.09 2.37 7.75
N ILE A 125 -10.23 2.13 6.75
CA ILE A 125 -8.78 2.30 6.85
C ILE A 125 -8.43 3.72 7.26
N ILE A 126 -9.05 4.72 6.61
CA ILE A 126 -8.76 6.12 6.90
C ILE A 126 -9.11 6.49 8.36
N ALA A 127 -10.18 5.94 8.92
CA ALA A 127 -10.56 6.19 10.30
C ALA A 127 -9.54 5.58 11.27
N LEU A 128 -9.10 4.35 11.02
CA LEU A 128 -8.06 3.69 11.81
C LEU A 128 -6.71 4.41 11.75
N HIS A 129 -6.37 4.97 10.59
CA HIS A 129 -5.14 5.74 10.42
C HIS A 129 -5.18 7.13 11.08
N HIS A 130 -6.37 7.63 11.39
CA HIS A 130 -6.61 8.91 12.08
C HIS A 130 -7.15 8.75 13.50
N ASP A 131 -7.02 7.55 14.07
CA ASP A 131 -7.47 7.27 15.44
C ASP A 131 -6.41 7.78 16.46
N PRO A 132 -6.70 8.82 17.27
CA PRO A 132 -5.76 9.34 18.24
C PRO A 132 -5.43 8.35 19.36
N ASP A 133 -6.29 7.35 19.63
CA ASP A 133 -5.98 6.31 20.61
C ASP A 133 -4.86 5.37 20.12
N LEU A 134 -4.71 5.26 18.78
CA LEU A 134 -3.65 4.45 18.15
C LEU A 134 -2.40 5.28 17.83
N TRP A 135 -2.58 6.54 17.43
CA TRP A 135 -1.51 7.37 16.85
C TRP A 135 -1.10 8.57 17.71
N GLY A 136 -1.84 8.87 18.78
CA GLY A 136 -1.65 10.04 19.64
C GLY A 136 -2.37 11.30 19.12
N ASP A 137 -2.37 12.35 19.92
CA ASP A 137 -3.06 13.62 19.61
C ASP A 137 -2.50 14.34 18.37
N ASP A 138 -1.26 14.03 17.98
CA ASP A 138 -0.59 14.57 16.78
C ASP A 138 -0.88 13.76 15.51
N VAL A 139 -1.95 12.95 15.51
CA VAL A 139 -2.31 12.03 14.44
C VAL A 139 -2.49 12.71 13.07
N ASP A 140 -2.95 13.95 13.02
CA ASP A 140 -3.14 14.68 11.76
C ASP A 140 -1.84 15.31 11.23
N LEU A 141 -0.74 15.26 11.99
CA LEU A 141 0.55 15.79 11.57
C LEU A 141 1.32 14.79 10.71
N PHE A 142 1.96 15.29 9.66
CA PHE A 142 2.92 14.52 8.87
C PHE A 142 4.21 14.32 9.67
N LYS A 143 4.38 13.12 10.23
CA LYS A 143 5.51 12.75 11.09
C LYS A 143 6.11 11.41 10.66
N PRO A 144 6.92 11.38 9.60
CA PRO A 144 7.51 10.14 9.10
C PRO A 144 8.33 9.34 10.13
N GLU A 145 8.85 9.95 11.20
CA GLU A 145 9.56 9.22 12.26
C GLU A 145 8.71 8.15 12.95
N ARG A 146 7.37 8.19 12.81
CA ARG A 146 6.49 7.10 13.29
C ARG A 146 6.88 5.73 12.73
N PHE A 147 7.51 5.70 11.57
CA PHE A 147 7.94 4.49 10.87
C PHE A 147 9.46 4.25 10.94
N ALA A 148 10.17 4.85 11.90
CA ALA A 148 11.63 4.75 12.00
C ALA A 148 12.16 3.34 12.31
N GLU A 149 11.36 2.50 12.96
CA GLU A 149 11.75 1.14 13.39
C GLU A 149 11.37 0.04 12.38
N GLY A 150 10.82 0.41 11.21
CA GLY A 150 10.45 -0.52 10.12
C GLY A 150 8.96 -0.57 9.84
#